data_AF-A0A8J4A4P4-F1
#
_entry.id   AF-A0A8J4A4P4-F1
#
_cell.length_a   1.000
_cell.length_b   1.000
_cell.length_c   1.000
_cell.angle_alpha   90.00
_cell.angle_beta   90.00
_cell.angle_gamma   90.00
#
_symmetry.space_group_name_H-M   'P 1'
#
loop_
_entity.id
_entity.type
_entity.pdbx_description
1 polymer ?
#
loop_
_entity_poly.entity_id
_entity_poly.type
_entity_poly.pdbx_seq_one_letter_code
_entity_poly.pdbx_strand_id
1 'polypeptide(L)'
;MALPRRHRTIAATVVLALAAATTFATTTTAAQAAAGCRVDYAVSSSWPGGFGAAVTITNLGDSTNGWRLTWSFTAGQTVTQLWNGSVTQAGGAVTVTNAPYNGAIPTGGSTNVGFNGSWTGSNPSPTTFALNGVTCTGTVVPSSPGSQPGSQSNSQNPSPSVSTPPGGGSGPYPARYETSGGLPNHTIYRPVTLPAEPLPIFVWGNGACASNGTSALNFLREIASHGFLVLANGNPNGSGSTTSAMLTQSIDWAFAENSRQGSALYGRLDTSKVAVAGFSCGGLEAYEVSADPRVTTTGIYSSGLLNDANDYQLRRLTKPIAYFIGGPSDIAYPNAMDDWGKLPSGLPAFMGNLNVGHGGTYDQPNGGEFGRVTVLYLKWRLKGDRAAGTTFVGSACGLCNTQWTVQQKNLSI
;
A
#
# COMPACT_ATOMS: atom_id res chain seq x y z
N MET A 1 76.94 0.55 -54.12
CA MET A 1 76.88 -0.91 -53.99
C MET A 1 76.48 -1.23 -52.56
N ALA A 2 75.36 -1.96 -52.39
CA ALA A 2 74.84 -2.70 -51.21
C ALA A 2 74.75 -2.06 -49.80
N LEU A 3 73.51 -2.06 -49.26
CA LEU A 3 73.12 -2.01 -47.82
C LEU A 3 73.57 -3.30 -47.07
N PRO A 4 73.63 -3.39 -45.72
CA PRO A 4 72.42 -3.43 -44.86
C PRO A 4 72.49 -3.00 -43.35
N ARG A 5 71.28 -2.75 -42.78
CA ARG A 5 70.67 -3.02 -41.42
C ARG A 5 71.60 -3.36 -40.21
N ARG A 6 71.33 -3.03 -38.92
CA ARG A 6 70.12 -2.75 -38.10
C ARG A 6 70.56 -2.38 -36.65
N HIS A 7 69.65 -1.77 -35.87
CA HIS A 7 69.30 -1.99 -34.44
C HIS A 7 69.12 -0.71 -33.59
N ARG A 8 68.08 -0.75 -32.76
CA ARG A 8 67.33 0.36 -32.15
C ARG A 8 67.84 0.72 -30.73
N THR A 9 67.68 2.01 -30.44
CA THR A 9 67.64 2.82 -29.19
C THR A 9 66.99 2.15 -27.95
N ILE A 10 67.13 2.57 -26.67
CA ILE A 10 66.87 3.89 -26.01
C ILE A 10 67.51 3.85 -24.58
N ALA A 11 68.38 4.80 -24.22
CA ALA A 11 68.28 5.91 -23.23
C ALA A 11 67.69 5.64 -21.82
N ALA A 12 68.47 6.01 -20.79
CA ALA A 12 68.03 6.20 -19.41
C ALA A 12 68.59 7.53 -18.87
N THR A 13 67.73 8.39 -18.33
CA THR A 13 68.13 9.59 -17.59
C THR A 13 67.45 9.58 -16.23
N VAL A 14 68.29 9.68 -15.20
CA VAL A 14 67.94 9.78 -13.78
C VAL A 14 67.73 11.26 -13.44
N VAL A 15 66.69 11.57 -12.67
CA VAL A 15 66.51 12.88 -12.01
C VAL A 15 66.47 12.65 -10.51
N LEU A 16 67.25 13.44 -9.77
CA LEU A 16 67.34 13.42 -8.32
C LEU A 16 66.87 14.77 -7.75
N ALA A 17 65.90 14.70 -6.83
CA ALA A 17 65.59 15.60 -5.72
C ALA A 17 65.17 17.07 -6.03
N LEU A 18 64.40 17.79 -5.22
CA LEU A 18 64.35 17.91 -3.76
C LEU A 18 62.96 18.43 -3.32
N ALA A 19 62.61 18.15 -2.06
CA ALA A 19 61.30 18.36 -1.44
C ALA A 19 60.97 19.84 -1.08
N ALA A 20 59.68 20.18 -1.15
CA ALA A 20 59.05 21.16 -0.28
C ALA A 20 57.85 20.48 0.40
N ALA A 21 57.98 20.24 1.70
CA ALA A 21 56.95 19.63 2.53
C ALA A 21 55.90 20.69 2.92
N THR A 22 54.74 20.63 2.26
CA THR A 22 53.50 21.23 2.77
C THR A 22 52.70 20.15 3.48
N THR A 23 52.70 20.15 4.81
CA THR A 23 51.82 19.31 5.63
C THR A 23 50.39 19.85 5.52
N PHE A 24 49.63 19.36 4.55
CA PHE A 24 48.18 19.42 4.62
C PHE A 24 47.72 18.29 5.55
N ALA A 25 47.21 18.65 6.72
CA ALA A 25 46.41 17.73 7.51
C ALA A 25 45.13 17.46 6.70
N THR A 26 45.10 16.37 5.94
CA THR A 26 43.86 15.86 5.39
C THR A 26 43.03 15.38 6.57
N THR A 27 42.07 16.19 7.00
CA THR A 27 40.94 15.65 7.75
C THR A 27 40.29 14.64 6.81
N THR A 28 40.56 13.36 7.01
CA THR A 28 39.74 12.30 6.43
C THR A 28 38.37 12.48 7.05
N THR A 29 37.52 13.28 6.41
CA THR A 29 36.09 13.10 6.59
C THR A 29 35.86 11.63 6.30
N ALA A 30 35.48 10.85 7.31
CA ALA A 30 34.97 9.52 7.07
C ALA A 30 33.95 9.70 5.94
N ALA A 31 34.21 9.09 4.78
CA ALA A 31 33.20 8.97 3.75
C ALA A 31 32.06 8.25 4.46
N GLN A 32 31.03 8.99 4.86
CA GLN A 32 29.81 8.42 5.38
C GLN A 32 29.36 7.51 4.25
N ALA A 33 29.50 6.19 4.44
CA ALA A 33 28.99 5.22 3.50
C ALA A 33 27.54 5.60 3.29
N ALA A 34 27.18 6.04 2.08
CA ALA A 34 25.81 6.37 1.75
C ALA A 34 24.94 5.20 2.20
N ALA A 35 23.88 5.47 2.97
CA ALA A 35 23.02 4.42 3.49
C ALA A 35 22.58 3.54 2.30
N GLY A 36 23.05 2.30 2.23
CA GLY A 36 22.82 1.48 1.02
C GLY A 36 21.33 1.15 0.84
N CYS A 37 20.61 1.02 1.94
CA CYS A 37 19.21 0.63 1.97
C CYS A 37 18.64 0.81 3.38
N ARG A 38 17.30 0.81 3.44
CA ARG A 38 16.52 0.52 4.64
C ARG A 38 15.71 -0.75 4.39
N VAL A 39 15.64 -1.63 5.38
CA VAL A 39 14.87 -2.87 5.28
C VAL A 39 13.90 -2.96 6.44
N ASP A 40 12.62 -3.13 6.10
CA ASP A 40 11.57 -3.45 7.06
C ASP A 40 11.26 -4.93 6.98
N TYR A 41 11.57 -5.65 8.05
CA TYR A 41 11.23 -7.06 8.22
C TYR A 41 10.06 -7.17 9.19
N ALA A 42 8.95 -7.72 8.71
CA ALA A 42 7.74 -7.90 9.52
C ALA A 42 7.27 -9.35 9.43
N VAL A 43 7.14 -10.02 10.57
CA VAL A 43 6.44 -11.31 10.64
C VAL A 43 4.94 -11.03 10.48
N SER A 44 4.37 -11.40 9.33
CA SER A 44 2.97 -11.14 8.95
C SER A 44 1.99 -12.15 9.56
N SER A 45 2.45 -13.36 9.87
CA SER A 45 1.67 -14.41 10.51
C SER A 45 2.60 -15.38 11.25
N SER A 46 2.12 -16.03 12.31
CA SER A 46 2.89 -17.06 13.02
C SER A 46 1.95 -18.15 13.52
N TRP A 47 2.40 -19.39 13.43
CA TRP A 47 1.69 -20.59 13.90
C TRP A 47 2.70 -21.54 14.56
N PRO A 48 2.26 -22.61 15.25
CA PRO A 48 3.18 -23.58 15.82
C PRO A 48 4.11 -24.16 14.76
N GLY A 49 5.41 -23.90 14.89
CA GLY A 49 6.44 -24.38 13.97
C GLY A 49 6.63 -23.59 12.68
N GLY A 50 5.87 -22.51 12.44
CA GLY A 50 6.04 -21.70 11.23
C GLY A 50 5.56 -20.25 11.33
N PHE A 51 5.83 -19.49 10.28
CA PHE A 51 5.55 -18.07 10.19
C PHE A 51 5.55 -17.57 8.75
N GLY A 52 4.79 -16.52 8.47
CA GLY A 52 4.93 -15.70 7.27
C GLY A 52 5.67 -14.41 7.60
N ALA A 53 6.50 -13.92 6.70
CA ALA A 53 7.17 -12.63 6.85
C ALA A 53 7.20 -11.85 5.53
N ALA A 54 7.11 -10.54 5.63
CA ALA A 54 7.29 -9.58 4.55
C ALA A 54 8.57 -8.77 4.79
N VAL A 55 9.33 -8.54 3.74
CA VAL A 55 10.59 -7.80 3.74
C VAL A 55 10.50 -6.71 2.68
N THR A 56 10.40 -5.46 3.12
CA THR A 56 10.40 -4.29 2.23
C THR A 56 11.79 -3.68 2.19
N ILE A 57 12.32 -3.51 0.98
CA ILE A 57 13.64 -2.91 0.73
C ILE A 57 13.39 -1.52 0.17
N THR A 58 13.86 -0.49 0.86
CA THR A 58 13.95 0.88 0.32
C THR A 58 15.40 1.13 -0.09
N ASN A 59 15.63 1.43 -1.36
CA ASN A 59 16.95 1.79 -1.86
C ASN A 59 17.25 3.24 -1.48
N LEU A 60 18.30 3.48 -0.69
CA LEU A 60 18.71 4.82 -0.30
C LEU A 60 20.02 5.25 -0.98
N GLY A 61 20.61 4.35 -1.77
CA GLY A 61 21.76 4.62 -2.63
C GLY A 61 21.36 4.81 -4.10
N ASP A 62 22.32 4.60 -4.99
CA ASP A 62 22.11 4.72 -6.44
C ASP A 62 21.06 3.72 -6.95
N SER A 63 20.31 4.11 -7.99
CA SER A 63 19.32 3.23 -8.62
C SER A 63 19.96 1.92 -9.05
N THR A 64 19.30 0.80 -8.77
CA THR A 64 19.78 -0.54 -9.13
C THR A 64 18.80 -1.21 -10.10
N ASN A 65 19.31 -2.04 -11.02
CA ASN A 65 18.52 -2.81 -11.99
C ASN A 65 18.79 -4.32 -11.86
N GLY A 66 18.55 -4.80 -10.64
CA GLY A 66 18.91 -6.11 -10.12
C GLY A 66 19.29 -5.94 -8.66
N TRP A 67 18.76 -6.77 -7.78
CA TRP A 67 19.07 -6.66 -6.36
C TRP A 67 19.22 -8.04 -5.71
N ARG A 68 20.11 -8.08 -4.73
CA ARG A 68 20.39 -9.22 -3.87
C ARG A 68 20.31 -8.77 -2.42
N LEU A 69 19.32 -9.25 -1.70
CA LEU A 69 19.17 -9.01 -0.27
C LEU A 69 19.72 -10.19 0.53
N THR A 70 20.52 -9.92 1.56
CA THR A 70 21.05 -10.96 2.45
C THR A 70 20.77 -10.64 3.92
N TRP A 71 20.46 -11.66 4.72
CA TRP A 71 20.38 -11.57 6.19
C TRP A 71 20.73 -12.91 6.83
N SER A 72 20.75 -12.96 8.17
CA SER A 72 20.99 -14.19 8.92
C SER A 72 19.90 -14.43 9.96
N PHE A 73 19.34 -15.64 9.98
CA PHE A 73 18.54 -16.17 11.07
C PHE A 73 19.43 -16.70 12.19
N THR A 74 19.05 -16.46 13.44
CA THR A 74 19.88 -16.74 14.62
C THR A 74 19.35 -17.90 15.47
N ALA A 75 18.13 -18.38 15.22
CA ALA A 75 17.48 -19.42 16.03
C ALA A 75 16.99 -20.60 15.18
N GLY A 76 17.74 -20.96 14.13
CA GLY A 76 17.45 -22.13 13.29
C GLY A 76 16.24 -21.97 12.35
N GLN A 77 15.80 -20.73 12.10
CA GLN A 77 14.68 -20.50 11.18
C GLN A 77 15.05 -20.86 9.74
N THR A 78 14.11 -21.43 9.00
CA THR A 78 14.30 -21.84 7.60
C THR A 78 13.20 -21.26 6.73
N VAL A 79 13.54 -20.69 5.57
CA VAL A 79 12.56 -20.26 4.57
C VAL A 79 12.03 -21.50 3.84
N THR A 80 10.71 -21.69 3.83
CA THR A 80 10.05 -22.84 3.20
C THR A 80 9.43 -22.50 1.86
N GLN A 81 8.96 -21.25 1.67
CA GLN A 81 8.39 -20.78 0.42
C GLN A 81 8.57 -19.27 0.32
N LEU A 82 9.09 -18.74 -0.80
CA LEU A 82 9.28 -17.30 -1.01
C LEU A 82 8.53 -16.84 -2.27
N TRP A 83 7.99 -15.63 -2.23
CA TRP A 83 7.38 -14.93 -3.37
C TRP A 83 8.07 -13.58 -3.63
N ASN A 84 7.88 -13.06 -4.86
CA ASN A 84 8.54 -11.85 -5.37
C ASN A 84 10.08 -11.90 -5.43
N GLY A 85 10.67 -13.10 -5.43
CA GLY A 85 12.11 -13.31 -5.57
C GLY A 85 12.48 -14.79 -5.65
N SER A 86 13.78 -15.07 -5.66
CA SER A 86 14.34 -16.43 -5.53
C SER A 86 15.27 -16.50 -4.33
N VAL A 87 15.10 -17.54 -3.51
CA VAL A 87 15.83 -17.71 -2.24
C VAL A 87 16.86 -18.83 -2.31
N THR A 88 18.04 -18.60 -1.76
CA THR A 88 18.99 -19.63 -1.37
C THR A 88 19.31 -19.47 0.11
N GLN A 89 19.39 -20.59 0.84
CA GLN A 89 19.67 -20.57 2.27
C GLN A 89 20.67 -21.67 2.63
N ALA A 90 21.69 -21.32 3.41
CA ALA A 90 22.66 -22.25 3.98
C ALA A 90 22.77 -22.00 5.48
N GLY A 91 22.27 -22.95 6.29
CA GLY A 91 22.09 -22.73 7.72
C GLY A 91 21.21 -21.50 7.98
N GLY A 92 21.67 -20.58 8.82
CA GLY A 92 20.96 -19.31 9.06
C GLY A 92 21.12 -18.26 7.97
N ALA A 93 22.08 -18.39 7.04
CA ALA A 93 22.37 -17.36 6.05
C ALA A 93 21.38 -17.43 4.88
N VAL A 94 20.62 -16.36 4.65
CA VAL A 94 19.61 -16.26 3.59
C VAL A 94 20.05 -15.25 2.54
N THR A 95 19.93 -15.62 1.27
CA THR A 95 20.13 -14.74 0.12
C THR A 95 18.88 -14.76 -0.75
N VAL A 96 18.33 -13.59 -1.04
CA VAL A 96 17.18 -13.41 -1.95
C VAL A 96 17.61 -12.55 -3.12
N THR A 97 17.26 -12.98 -4.33
CA THR A 97 17.45 -12.21 -5.57
C THR A 97 16.11 -11.82 -6.17
N ASN A 98 16.11 -10.73 -6.93
CA ASN A 98 14.90 -10.19 -7.54
C ASN A 98 14.23 -11.17 -8.51
N ALA A 99 12.90 -11.07 -8.60
CA ALA A 99 12.15 -11.64 -9.70
C ALA A 99 12.39 -10.84 -11.00
N PRO A 100 12.05 -11.38 -12.18
CA PRO A 100 12.29 -10.69 -13.45
C PRO A 100 11.62 -9.32 -13.57
N TYR A 101 10.52 -9.10 -12.85
CA TYR A 101 9.69 -7.90 -12.95
C TYR A 101 9.98 -6.83 -11.89
N ASN A 102 10.76 -7.13 -10.85
CA ASN A 102 10.98 -6.21 -9.72
C ASN A 102 12.47 -5.91 -9.46
N GLY A 103 13.34 -6.11 -10.45
CA GLY A 103 14.77 -5.86 -10.34
C GLY A 103 15.14 -4.37 -10.25
N ALA A 104 14.36 -3.50 -10.88
CA ALA A 104 14.60 -2.06 -10.85
C ALA A 104 14.11 -1.44 -9.53
N ILE A 105 15.02 -0.84 -8.77
CA ILE A 105 14.70 0.00 -7.60
C ILE A 105 15.42 1.34 -7.77
N PRO A 106 14.70 2.43 -8.13
CA PRO A 106 15.31 3.76 -8.21
C PRO A 106 15.78 4.22 -6.82
N THR A 107 16.63 5.24 -6.76
CA THR A 107 16.97 5.91 -5.49
C THR A 107 15.71 6.43 -4.82
N GLY A 108 15.52 6.10 -3.54
CA GLY A 108 14.30 6.37 -2.77
C GLY A 108 13.12 5.44 -3.08
N GLY A 109 13.24 4.59 -4.10
CA GLY A 109 12.25 3.59 -4.45
C GLY A 109 12.25 2.40 -3.50
N SER A 110 11.17 1.62 -3.52
CA SER A 110 11.05 0.42 -2.70
C SER A 110 10.58 -0.80 -3.50
N THR A 111 10.93 -1.98 -3.03
CA THR A 111 10.37 -3.27 -3.48
C THR A 111 10.08 -4.15 -2.27
N ASN A 112 9.32 -5.22 -2.45
CA ASN A 112 8.95 -6.14 -1.39
C ASN A 112 9.14 -7.61 -1.80
N VAL A 113 9.60 -8.41 -0.85
CA VAL A 113 9.48 -9.87 -0.87
C VAL A 113 8.71 -10.37 0.33
N GLY A 114 8.11 -11.54 0.22
CA GLY A 114 7.59 -12.23 1.38
C GLY A 114 7.83 -13.72 1.31
N PHE A 115 7.77 -14.38 2.45
CA PHE A 115 8.04 -15.79 2.55
C PHE A 115 7.32 -16.45 3.73
N ASN A 116 7.05 -17.73 3.60
CA ASN A 116 6.78 -18.62 4.73
C ASN A 116 8.10 -19.23 5.20
N GLY A 117 8.25 -19.39 6.51
CA GLY A 117 9.37 -20.06 7.14
C GLY A 117 8.94 -20.94 8.31
N SER A 118 9.86 -21.79 8.76
CA SER A 118 9.72 -22.67 9.92
C SER A 118 10.68 -22.26 11.04
N TRP A 119 10.32 -22.56 12.29
CA TRP A 119 11.16 -22.32 13.47
C TRP A 119 10.96 -23.44 14.50
N THR A 120 11.98 -23.75 15.31
CA THR A 120 11.92 -24.75 16.39
C THR A 120 12.43 -24.13 17.69
N GLY A 121 11.52 -23.62 18.52
CA GLY A 121 11.83 -22.94 19.77
C GLY A 121 11.46 -21.46 19.78
N SER A 122 12.23 -20.62 19.09
CA SER A 122 11.97 -19.17 19.02
C SER A 122 12.14 -18.62 17.60
N ASN A 123 11.53 -17.47 17.34
CA ASN A 123 11.57 -16.81 16.03
C ASN A 123 12.00 -15.32 16.16
N PRO A 124 13.26 -15.04 16.56
CA PRO A 124 13.77 -13.68 16.61
C PRO A 124 13.87 -13.08 15.19
N SER A 125 13.46 -11.83 15.04
CA SER A 125 13.61 -11.12 13.75
C SER A 125 15.08 -10.84 13.45
N PRO A 126 15.54 -10.97 12.20
CA PRO A 126 16.88 -10.55 11.81
C PRO A 126 17.08 -9.06 12.05
N THR A 127 18.27 -8.68 12.51
CA THR A 127 18.61 -7.28 12.84
C THR A 127 19.56 -6.65 11.84
N THR A 128 20.16 -7.45 10.95
CA THR A 128 21.13 -6.99 9.95
C THR A 128 20.75 -7.49 8.57
N PHE A 129 20.74 -6.56 7.61
CA PHE A 129 20.46 -6.81 6.21
C PHE A 129 21.56 -6.16 5.36
N ALA A 130 21.83 -6.72 4.18
CA ALA A 130 22.66 -6.07 3.17
C ALA A 130 22.03 -6.17 1.79
N LEU A 131 22.03 -5.06 1.05
CA LEU A 131 21.57 -4.97 -0.34
C LEU A 131 22.79 -4.89 -1.25
N ASN A 132 22.90 -5.83 -2.20
CA ASN A 132 24.01 -5.92 -3.14
C ASN A 132 25.40 -5.99 -2.47
N GLY A 133 25.46 -6.48 -1.23
CA GLY A 133 26.69 -6.55 -0.44
C GLY A 133 26.98 -5.33 0.43
N VAL A 134 26.12 -4.30 0.39
CA VAL A 134 26.21 -3.10 1.25
C VAL A 134 25.22 -3.23 2.40
N THR A 135 25.70 -3.14 3.64
CA THR A 135 24.85 -3.19 4.83
C THR A 135 23.81 -2.08 4.82
N CYS A 136 22.55 -2.44 5.09
CA CYS A 136 21.45 -1.48 5.24
C CYS A 136 21.58 -0.75 6.58
N THR A 137 21.87 0.55 6.53
CA THR A 137 22.03 1.43 7.70
C THR A 137 21.01 2.57 7.72
N GLY A 138 20.05 2.58 6.79
CA GLY A 138 19.14 3.69 6.56
C GLY A 138 18.05 3.88 7.61
N THR A 139 17.99 5.08 8.19
CA THR A 139 16.78 5.68 8.82
C THR A 139 16.40 6.90 7.98
N VAL A 140 15.11 7.16 7.74
CA VAL A 140 14.68 8.34 6.96
C VAL A 140 14.93 9.62 7.78
N VAL A 141 15.78 10.53 7.28
CA VAL A 141 16.06 11.85 7.88
C VAL A 141 15.75 12.97 6.87
N PRO A 142 14.85 13.91 7.17
CA PRO A 142 14.87 15.25 6.58
C PRO A 142 15.85 16.19 7.32
N SER A 143 16.53 17.07 6.58
CA SER A 143 17.70 17.93 6.90
C SER A 143 17.62 18.87 8.14
N SER A 144 18.78 19.09 8.81
CA SER A 144 19.13 19.95 9.99
C SER A 144 19.78 21.32 9.56
N PRO A 145 20.18 22.36 10.40
CA PRO A 145 20.68 22.33 11.81
C PRO A 145 20.27 23.49 12.79
N GLY A 146 20.41 23.27 14.11
CA GLY A 146 20.48 24.38 15.09
C GLY A 146 20.21 24.09 16.58
N SER A 147 21.18 23.49 17.28
CA SER A 147 21.54 23.59 18.71
C SER A 147 20.53 24.06 19.79
N GLN A 148 20.37 23.24 20.83
CA GLN A 148 19.92 23.64 22.17
C GLN A 148 20.98 23.17 23.20
N PRO A 149 21.17 23.89 24.32
CA PRO A 149 20.92 23.21 25.60
C PRO A 149 20.20 24.12 26.59
N GLY A 150 19.28 23.55 27.36
CA GLY A 150 18.68 24.26 28.49
C GLY A 150 17.41 23.62 29.01
N SER A 151 17.44 23.25 30.28
CA SER A 151 16.51 22.42 31.03
C SER A 151 15.28 23.16 31.60
N GLN A 152 14.24 22.35 31.86
CA GLN A 152 13.27 22.43 32.96
C GLN A 152 12.06 23.40 32.91
N SER A 153 10.90 22.75 33.04
CA SER A 153 9.81 23.01 34.00
C SER A 153 8.66 23.96 33.65
N ASN A 154 7.47 23.34 33.73
CA ASN A 154 6.15 23.84 34.12
C ASN A 154 5.22 24.54 33.12
N SER A 155 4.11 23.82 32.86
CA SER A 155 2.72 24.29 32.93
C SER A 155 2.35 25.56 32.15
N GLN A 156 1.75 25.36 30.97
CA GLN A 156 0.40 25.84 30.66
C GLN A 156 -0.06 25.26 29.31
N ASN A 157 -1.24 24.66 29.31
CA ASN A 157 -1.94 24.23 28.10
C ASN A 157 -2.37 25.49 27.31
N PRO A 158 -1.96 25.59 26.03
CA PRO A 158 -2.99 25.68 25.01
C PRO A 158 -2.75 24.64 23.91
N SER A 159 -3.80 23.86 23.63
CA SER A 159 -4.11 23.08 22.42
C SER A 159 -2.91 22.64 21.56
N PRO A 160 -2.60 21.32 21.46
CA PRO A 160 -1.57 20.88 20.53
C PRO A 160 -2.07 21.11 19.10
N SER A 161 -1.53 22.14 18.45
CA SER A 161 -1.52 22.25 17.00
C SER A 161 -0.73 21.06 16.46
N VAL A 162 -1.43 19.97 16.19
CA VAL A 162 -0.91 18.81 15.48
C VAL A 162 -0.43 19.33 14.13
N SER A 163 0.89 19.35 13.92
CA SER A 163 1.49 19.58 12.61
C SER A 163 0.99 18.47 11.68
N THR A 164 -0.08 18.76 10.97
CA THR A 164 -0.74 17.79 10.08
C THR A 164 0.09 17.70 8.81
N PRO A 165 0.34 16.49 8.27
CA PRO A 165 0.94 16.35 6.95
C PRO A 165 0.14 17.16 5.91
N PRO A 166 0.76 17.73 4.87
CA PRO A 166 0.03 18.37 3.79
C PRO A 166 -1.04 17.42 3.22
N GLY A 167 -2.25 17.92 3.01
CA GLY A 167 -3.31 17.15 2.36
C GLY A 167 -2.87 16.69 0.97
N GLY A 168 -3.33 15.51 0.54
CA GLY A 168 -3.02 14.94 -0.77
C GLY A 168 -4.27 14.48 -1.53
N GLY A 169 -4.05 13.82 -2.66
CA GLY A 169 -5.11 13.43 -3.61
C GLY A 169 -5.31 14.47 -4.70
N SER A 170 -5.92 14.05 -5.81
CA SER A 170 -6.14 14.87 -7.00
C SER A 170 -7.48 15.63 -6.99
N GLY A 171 -8.37 15.30 -6.06
CA GLY A 171 -9.66 15.94 -5.92
C GLY A 171 -9.58 17.39 -5.43
N PRO A 172 -10.69 18.14 -5.54
CA PRO A 172 -10.73 19.56 -5.17
C PRO A 172 -10.57 19.82 -3.67
N TYR A 173 -10.61 18.77 -2.84
CA TYR A 173 -10.49 18.87 -1.39
C TYR A 173 -9.30 18.02 -0.91
N PRO A 174 -8.07 18.55 -0.87
CA PRO A 174 -6.93 17.79 -0.36
C PRO A 174 -7.26 17.08 0.96
N ALA A 175 -6.98 15.78 1.04
CA ALA A 175 -7.40 14.93 2.14
C ALA A 175 -6.24 14.49 3.01
N ARG A 176 -6.54 14.23 4.28
CA ARG A 176 -5.62 13.67 5.28
C ARG A 176 -6.24 12.43 5.90
N TYR A 177 -5.45 11.71 6.69
CA TYR A 177 -5.97 10.72 7.63
C TYR A 177 -5.74 11.13 9.08
N GLU A 178 -6.58 10.63 9.97
CA GLU A 178 -6.53 10.83 11.41
C GLU A 178 -7.11 9.61 12.15
N THR A 179 -6.98 9.62 13.48
CA THR A 179 -7.55 8.61 14.38
C THR A 179 -8.56 9.26 15.32
N SER A 180 -9.51 8.48 15.84
CA SER A 180 -10.48 8.95 16.85
C SER A 180 -10.53 7.99 18.03
N GLY A 181 -10.56 8.52 19.25
CA GLY A 181 -10.80 7.69 20.44
C GLY A 181 -12.18 7.04 20.45
N GLY A 182 -13.15 7.61 19.71
CA GLY A 182 -14.50 7.03 19.55
C GLY A 182 -14.59 5.92 18.50
N LEU A 183 -13.51 5.72 17.72
CA LEU A 183 -13.40 4.63 16.74
C LEU A 183 -11.97 4.06 16.79
N PRO A 184 -11.61 3.33 17.86
CA PRO A 184 -10.29 2.74 17.99
C PRO A 184 -10.06 1.68 16.91
N ASN A 185 -8.80 1.43 16.55
CA ASN A 185 -8.41 0.43 15.55
C ASN A 185 -8.93 0.74 14.14
N HIS A 186 -9.05 2.02 13.79
CA HIS A 186 -9.45 2.46 12.46
C HIS A 186 -8.63 3.68 12.02
N THR A 187 -8.62 3.89 10.71
CA THR A 187 -8.03 5.08 10.09
C THR A 187 -9.12 5.85 9.37
N ILE A 188 -9.26 7.13 9.71
CA ILE A 188 -10.29 8.01 9.16
C ILE A 188 -9.63 8.92 8.12
N TYR A 189 -10.02 8.80 6.86
CA TYR A 189 -9.59 9.69 5.78
C TYR A 189 -10.72 10.65 5.44
N ARG A 190 -10.40 11.95 5.35
CA ARG A 190 -11.37 12.98 4.97
C ARG A 190 -10.70 14.24 4.42
N PRO A 191 -11.46 15.08 3.69
CA PRO A 191 -11.03 16.42 3.34
C PRO A 191 -10.45 17.21 4.52
N VAL A 192 -9.36 17.93 4.27
CA VAL A 192 -8.75 18.81 5.28
C VAL A 192 -9.75 19.89 5.70
N THR A 193 -10.36 20.51 4.70
CA THR A 193 -11.51 21.41 4.82
C THR A 193 -12.74 20.68 4.30
N LEU A 194 -13.78 20.55 5.14
CA LEU A 194 -14.99 19.85 4.74
C LEU A 194 -15.76 20.66 3.68
N PRO A 195 -16.20 20.03 2.58
CA PRO A 195 -17.05 20.67 1.58
C PRO A 195 -18.40 21.10 2.18
N ALA A 196 -19.09 22.04 1.51
CA ALA A 196 -20.43 22.45 1.92
C ALA A 196 -21.42 21.28 1.84
N GLU A 197 -21.33 20.50 0.76
CA GLU A 197 -22.15 19.30 0.56
C GLU A 197 -21.81 18.21 1.58
N PRO A 198 -22.82 17.49 2.12
CA PRO A 198 -22.59 16.33 2.98
C PRO A 198 -21.75 15.25 2.30
N LEU A 199 -20.87 14.62 3.08
CA LEU A 199 -19.97 13.57 2.61
C LEU A 199 -20.68 12.20 2.61
N PRO A 200 -20.75 11.49 1.47
CA PRO A 200 -21.07 10.07 1.50
C PRO A 200 -20.00 9.26 2.22
N ILE A 201 -20.38 8.10 2.74
CA ILE A 201 -19.53 7.24 3.57
C ILE A 201 -19.02 6.06 2.75
N PHE A 202 -17.71 5.81 2.81
CA PHE A 202 -17.04 4.66 2.20
C PHE A 202 -16.23 3.92 3.25
N VAL A 203 -16.63 2.69 3.60
CA VAL A 203 -15.91 1.86 4.58
C VAL A 203 -15.10 0.78 3.86
N TRP A 204 -13.89 0.50 4.38
CA TRP A 204 -12.86 -0.26 3.65
C TRP A 204 -12.21 -1.36 4.50
N GLY A 205 -12.29 -2.59 4.00
CA GLY A 205 -11.54 -3.76 4.49
C GLY A 205 -10.22 -3.94 3.76
N ASN A 206 -9.12 -4.15 4.50
CA ASN A 206 -7.79 -4.26 3.92
C ASN A 206 -7.47 -5.65 3.38
N GLY A 207 -6.49 -5.71 2.47
CA GLY A 207 -5.88 -6.96 2.04
C GLY A 207 -5.27 -7.75 3.20
N ALA A 208 -5.24 -9.08 3.06
CA ALA A 208 -4.77 -10.00 4.10
C ALA A 208 -5.45 -9.84 5.48
N CYS A 209 -6.62 -9.19 5.51
CA CYS A 209 -7.33 -8.79 6.74
C CYS A 209 -6.42 -7.95 7.66
N ALA A 210 -5.47 -7.21 7.09
CA ALA A 210 -4.46 -6.52 7.90
C ALA A 210 -5.08 -5.37 8.69
N SER A 211 -4.76 -5.26 9.98
CA SER A 211 -5.13 -4.12 10.84
C SER A 211 -4.22 -2.90 10.59
N ASN A 212 -3.91 -2.64 9.32
CA ASN A 212 -3.14 -1.49 8.85
C ASN A 212 -4.01 -0.61 7.95
N GLY A 213 -4.65 0.39 8.55
CA GLY A 213 -5.55 1.29 7.82
C GLY A 213 -4.85 2.23 6.84
N THR A 214 -3.51 2.19 6.75
CA THR A 214 -2.71 2.90 5.75
C THR A 214 -2.12 1.98 4.67
N SER A 215 -2.49 0.70 4.64
CA SER A 215 -2.02 -0.25 3.62
C SER A 215 -2.40 0.14 2.19
N ALA A 216 -3.54 0.83 2.00
CA ALA A 216 -4.00 1.36 0.70
C ALA A 216 -4.05 2.90 0.69
N LEU A 217 -3.08 3.57 1.34
CA LEU A 217 -3.11 5.01 1.62
C LEU A 217 -3.40 5.87 0.38
N ASN A 218 -2.70 5.65 -0.75
CA ASN A 218 -2.86 6.50 -1.93
C ASN A 218 -4.28 6.40 -2.51
N PHE A 219 -4.84 5.20 -2.56
CA PHE A 219 -6.20 4.94 -3.00
C PHE A 219 -7.26 5.55 -2.07
N LEU A 220 -7.15 5.33 -0.77
CA LEU A 220 -8.15 5.81 0.21
C LEU A 220 -8.12 7.33 0.36
N ARG A 221 -6.92 7.93 0.36
CA ARG A 221 -6.75 9.38 0.36
C ARG A 221 -7.29 10.01 -0.92
N GLU A 222 -7.08 9.37 -2.08
CA GLU A 222 -7.65 9.85 -3.34
C GLU A 222 -9.18 9.94 -3.24
N ILE A 223 -9.85 8.87 -2.80
CA ILE A 223 -11.30 8.86 -2.64
C ILE A 223 -11.75 9.99 -1.70
N ALA A 224 -11.13 10.11 -0.52
CA ALA A 224 -11.45 11.18 0.43
C ALA A 224 -11.30 12.57 -0.20
N SER A 225 -10.31 12.76 -1.09
CA SER A 225 -10.07 14.05 -1.73
C SER A 225 -11.18 14.52 -2.68
N HIS A 226 -12.06 13.60 -3.09
CA HIS A 226 -13.25 13.88 -3.91
C HIS A 226 -14.52 14.15 -3.08
N GLY A 227 -14.36 14.39 -1.77
CA GLY A 227 -15.45 14.74 -0.88
C GLY A 227 -16.23 13.49 -0.45
N PHE A 228 -15.52 12.54 0.15
CA PHE A 228 -16.06 11.36 0.83
C PHE A 228 -15.45 11.27 2.24
N LEU A 229 -16.21 10.70 3.18
CA LEU A 229 -15.65 10.19 4.43
C LEU A 229 -15.24 8.74 4.19
N VAL A 230 -13.96 8.44 4.35
CA VAL A 230 -13.41 7.11 4.14
C VAL A 230 -12.94 6.54 5.47
N LEU A 231 -13.38 5.34 5.83
CA LEU A 231 -13.07 4.67 7.09
C LEU A 231 -12.46 3.31 6.81
N ALA A 232 -11.17 3.15 7.10
CA ALA A 232 -10.46 1.90 6.89
C ALA A 232 -10.28 1.16 8.21
N ASN A 233 -10.45 -0.16 8.17
CA ASN A 233 -10.11 -1.02 9.29
C ASN A 233 -8.61 -0.88 9.63
N GLY A 234 -8.27 -0.95 10.91
CA GLY A 234 -6.90 -0.87 11.40
C GLY A 234 -6.38 0.55 11.67
N ASN A 235 -5.50 0.66 12.66
CA ASN A 235 -4.79 1.91 12.94
C ASN A 235 -3.81 2.25 11.81
N PRO A 236 -3.39 3.52 11.67
CA PRO A 236 -2.29 3.88 10.78
C PRO A 236 -1.04 3.08 11.12
N ASN A 237 -0.46 2.39 10.13
CA ASN A 237 0.66 1.46 10.28
C ASN A 237 0.45 0.38 11.34
N GLY A 238 -0.82 0.05 11.63
CA GLY A 238 -1.17 -0.96 12.62
C GLY A 238 -0.80 -2.37 12.16
N SER A 239 -0.87 -3.31 13.10
CA SER A 239 -0.60 -4.72 12.89
C SER A 239 -1.69 -5.57 13.51
N GLY A 240 -1.84 -6.80 13.05
CA GLY A 240 -2.88 -7.73 13.49
C GLY A 240 -3.93 -7.96 12.42
N SER A 241 -5.04 -8.58 12.81
CA SER A 241 -6.13 -8.94 11.92
C SER A 241 -7.36 -8.09 12.14
N THR A 242 -8.12 -7.87 11.08
CA THR A 242 -9.43 -7.23 11.08
C THR A 242 -10.54 -8.29 10.99
N THR A 243 -11.77 -7.84 11.18
CA THR A 243 -12.98 -8.63 10.92
C THR A 243 -14.05 -7.74 10.29
N SER A 244 -15.07 -8.35 9.69
CA SER A 244 -16.25 -7.66 9.15
C SER A 244 -16.96 -6.75 10.15
N ALA A 245 -16.91 -7.07 11.45
CA ALA A 245 -17.48 -6.23 12.51
C ALA A 245 -16.86 -4.83 12.59
N MET A 246 -15.62 -4.66 12.14
CA MET A 246 -14.97 -3.33 12.09
C MET A 246 -15.59 -2.43 11.00
N LEU A 247 -16.04 -3.02 9.89
CA LEU A 247 -16.76 -2.27 8.86
C LEU A 247 -18.12 -1.77 9.37
N THR A 248 -18.85 -2.59 10.13
CA THR A 248 -20.11 -2.13 10.75
C THR A 248 -19.87 -1.10 11.85
N GLN A 249 -18.83 -1.26 12.67
CA GLN A 249 -18.41 -0.24 13.65
C GLN A 249 -18.08 1.11 12.98
N SER A 250 -17.46 1.09 11.81
CA SER A 250 -17.20 2.31 11.02
C SER A 250 -18.51 3.00 10.62
N ILE A 251 -19.51 2.25 10.15
CA ILE A 251 -20.83 2.80 9.79
C ILE A 251 -21.53 3.35 11.04
N ASP A 252 -21.53 2.60 12.15
CA ASP A 252 -22.14 3.02 13.43
C ASP A 252 -21.53 4.33 13.93
N TRP A 253 -20.20 4.42 13.95
CA TRP A 253 -19.49 5.61 14.38
C TRP A 253 -19.78 6.81 13.49
N ALA A 254 -19.80 6.65 12.17
CA ALA A 254 -20.11 7.74 11.25
C ALA A 254 -21.51 8.30 11.52
N PHE A 255 -22.52 7.44 11.70
CA PHE A 255 -23.88 7.86 12.00
C PHE A 255 -23.99 8.57 13.35
N ALA A 256 -23.29 8.06 14.36
CA ALA A 256 -23.22 8.66 15.68
C ALA A 256 -22.57 10.06 15.63
N GLU A 257 -21.42 10.20 14.96
CA GLU A 257 -20.73 11.48 14.79
C GLU A 257 -21.56 12.50 14.00
N ASN A 258 -22.30 12.05 12.97
CA ASN A 258 -23.20 12.93 12.23
C ASN A 258 -24.31 13.50 13.10
N SER A 259 -24.71 12.78 14.15
CA SER A 259 -25.80 13.16 15.06
C SER A 259 -25.31 13.78 16.38
N ARG A 260 -24.00 13.72 16.66
CA ARG A 260 -23.43 14.15 17.93
C ARG A 260 -23.11 15.64 17.92
N GLN A 261 -23.83 16.41 18.75
CA GLN A 261 -23.54 17.82 18.97
C GLN A 261 -22.07 18.02 19.40
N GLY A 262 -21.41 19.00 18.81
CA GLY A 262 -19.98 19.27 19.02
C GLY A 262 -19.02 18.34 18.26
N SER A 263 -19.52 17.37 17.48
CA SER A 263 -18.69 16.69 16.49
C SER A 263 -18.32 17.63 15.34
N ALA A 264 -17.09 17.53 14.84
CA ALA A 264 -16.69 18.18 13.60
C ALA A 264 -17.46 17.66 12.37
N LEU A 265 -18.10 16.49 12.49
CA LEU A 265 -18.90 15.86 11.45
C LEU A 265 -20.41 16.04 11.68
N TYR A 266 -20.84 16.81 12.68
CA TYR A 266 -22.26 17.01 12.99
C TYR A 266 -23.02 17.62 11.81
N GLY A 267 -23.99 16.87 11.26
CA GLY A 267 -24.75 17.23 10.07
C GLY A 267 -23.93 17.32 8.78
N ARG A 268 -22.73 16.74 8.73
CA ARG A 268 -21.80 16.82 7.58
C ARG A 268 -21.72 15.55 6.75
N LEU A 269 -22.42 14.49 7.13
CA LEU A 269 -22.42 13.21 6.40
C LEU A 269 -23.78 12.94 5.76
N ASP A 270 -23.75 12.43 4.53
CA ASP A 270 -24.93 11.85 3.88
C ASP A 270 -25.08 10.40 4.31
N THR A 271 -25.79 10.19 5.42
CA THR A 271 -26.05 8.85 5.97
C THR A 271 -27.00 8.01 5.11
N SER A 272 -27.58 8.59 4.04
CA SER A 272 -28.34 7.81 3.06
C SER A 272 -27.46 7.17 1.98
N LYS A 273 -26.14 7.47 1.99
CA LYS A 273 -25.18 7.07 0.96
C LYS A 273 -23.96 6.39 1.59
N VAL A 274 -24.07 5.08 1.79
CA VAL A 274 -23.00 4.25 2.34
C VAL A 274 -22.55 3.22 1.32
N ALA A 275 -21.24 3.14 1.09
CA ALA A 275 -20.60 2.06 0.36
C ALA A 275 -19.73 1.23 1.30
N VAL A 276 -19.82 -0.09 1.18
CA VAL A 276 -18.89 -1.03 1.82
C VAL A 276 -18.00 -1.63 0.74
N ALA A 277 -16.71 -1.72 1.01
CA ALA A 277 -15.77 -2.29 0.06
C ALA A 277 -14.58 -2.94 0.75
N GLY A 278 -13.83 -3.73 0.01
CA GLY A 278 -12.54 -4.18 0.47
C GLY A 278 -11.72 -4.94 -0.56
N PHE A 279 -10.45 -5.09 -0.24
CA PHE A 279 -9.45 -5.75 -1.07
C PHE A 279 -9.10 -7.14 -0.55
N SER A 280 -9.04 -8.15 -1.42
CA SER A 280 -8.63 -9.52 -1.05
C SER A 280 -9.47 -10.03 0.13
N CYS A 281 -8.87 -10.41 1.26
CA CYS A 281 -9.64 -10.76 2.48
C CYS A 281 -10.66 -9.69 2.91
N GLY A 282 -10.31 -8.40 2.81
CA GLY A 282 -11.25 -7.32 3.11
C GLY A 282 -12.47 -7.29 2.19
N GLY A 283 -12.39 -7.88 0.99
CA GLY A 283 -13.55 -8.08 0.12
C GLY A 283 -14.50 -9.15 0.65
N LEU A 284 -13.99 -10.17 1.34
CA LEU A 284 -14.81 -11.15 2.08
C LEU A 284 -15.51 -10.49 3.27
N GLU A 285 -14.78 -9.65 4.02
CA GLU A 285 -15.38 -8.83 5.09
C GLU A 285 -16.51 -7.94 4.53
N ALA A 286 -16.29 -7.35 3.35
CA ALA A 286 -17.29 -6.52 2.68
C ALA A 286 -18.54 -7.31 2.27
N TYR A 287 -18.40 -8.55 1.80
CA TYR A 287 -19.57 -9.39 1.50
C TYR A 287 -20.42 -9.67 2.74
N GLU A 288 -19.80 -9.98 3.88
CA GLU A 288 -20.51 -10.23 5.14
C GLU A 288 -21.37 -9.04 5.58
N VAL A 289 -20.92 -7.82 5.29
CA VAL A 289 -21.58 -6.56 5.67
C VAL A 289 -22.51 -6.01 4.57
N SER A 290 -22.43 -6.53 3.35
CA SER A 290 -23.20 -6.02 2.20
C SER A 290 -24.72 -6.10 2.35
N ALA A 291 -25.21 -6.94 3.27
CA ALA A 291 -26.63 -7.04 3.60
C ALA A 291 -27.11 -6.06 4.70
N ASP A 292 -26.21 -5.26 5.29
CA ASP A 292 -26.59 -4.20 6.23
C ASP A 292 -27.55 -3.22 5.52
N PRO A 293 -28.73 -2.92 6.10
CA PRO A 293 -29.76 -2.11 5.45
C PRO A 293 -29.32 -0.67 5.13
N ARG A 294 -28.24 -0.18 5.75
CA ARG A 294 -27.68 1.15 5.50
C ARG A 294 -26.76 1.18 4.29
N VAL A 295 -26.20 0.04 3.89
CA VAL A 295 -25.34 -0.08 2.71
C VAL A 295 -26.19 0.13 1.45
N THR A 296 -25.68 0.95 0.53
CA THR A 296 -26.36 1.29 -0.73
C THR A 296 -25.62 0.79 -1.97
N THR A 297 -24.36 0.40 -1.82
CA THR A 297 -23.58 -0.28 -2.85
C THR A 297 -22.38 -1.01 -2.25
N THR A 298 -21.93 -2.08 -2.92
CA THR A 298 -20.77 -2.87 -2.51
C THR A 298 -19.66 -2.78 -3.56
N GLY A 299 -18.41 -2.69 -3.12
CA GLY A 299 -17.22 -2.78 -3.99
C GLY A 299 -16.32 -3.96 -3.61
N ILE A 300 -16.07 -4.86 -4.54
CA ILE A 300 -15.20 -6.03 -4.36
C ILE A 300 -13.94 -5.82 -5.19
N TYR A 301 -12.79 -5.73 -4.51
CA TYR A 301 -11.52 -5.42 -5.17
C TYR A 301 -10.58 -6.60 -5.07
N SER A 302 -10.12 -7.13 -6.22
CA SER A 302 -9.22 -8.28 -6.29
C SER A 302 -9.57 -9.36 -5.25
N SER A 303 -10.85 -9.75 -5.23
CA SER A 303 -11.45 -10.63 -4.22
C SER A 303 -12.62 -11.40 -4.84
N GLY A 304 -12.99 -12.51 -4.21
CA GLY A 304 -14.18 -13.29 -4.49
C GLY A 304 -14.35 -14.37 -3.43
N LEU A 305 -15.55 -14.94 -3.28
CA LEU A 305 -15.82 -15.97 -2.28
C LEU A 305 -14.93 -17.21 -2.51
N LEU A 306 -14.42 -17.77 -1.41
CA LEU A 306 -13.43 -18.85 -1.49
C LEU A 306 -14.04 -20.24 -1.65
N ASN A 307 -15.36 -20.38 -1.44
CA ASN A 307 -16.06 -21.66 -1.52
C ASN A 307 -17.58 -21.45 -1.66
N ASP A 308 -18.25 -22.45 -2.23
CA ASP A 308 -19.70 -22.46 -2.47
C ASP A 308 -20.54 -22.39 -1.20
N ALA A 309 -20.00 -22.79 -0.04
CA ALA A 309 -20.71 -22.72 1.23
C ALA A 309 -21.05 -21.26 1.62
N ASN A 310 -20.29 -20.29 1.09
CA ASN A 310 -20.51 -18.87 1.32
C ASN A 310 -21.40 -18.19 0.24
N ASP A 311 -21.86 -18.91 -0.78
CA ASP A 311 -22.70 -18.35 -1.87
C ASP A 311 -23.99 -17.69 -1.37
N TYR A 312 -24.44 -18.02 -0.14
CA TYR A 312 -25.59 -17.35 0.47
C TYR A 312 -25.39 -15.84 0.62
N GLN A 313 -24.14 -15.36 0.70
CA GLN A 313 -23.82 -13.93 0.76
C GLN A 313 -24.21 -13.24 -0.54
N LEU A 314 -23.94 -13.86 -1.70
CA LEU A 314 -24.36 -13.33 -3.01
C LEU A 314 -25.89 -13.29 -3.15
N ARG A 315 -26.58 -14.35 -2.69
CA ARG A 315 -28.05 -14.45 -2.77
C ARG A 315 -28.79 -13.38 -1.95
N ARG A 316 -28.13 -12.79 -0.95
CA ARG A 316 -28.70 -11.74 -0.08
C ARG A 316 -28.45 -10.32 -0.60
N LEU A 317 -27.65 -10.16 -1.66
CA LEU A 317 -27.40 -8.86 -2.26
C LEU A 317 -28.67 -8.31 -2.90
N THR A 318 -29.09 -7.13 -2.43
CA THR A 318 -30.23 -6.37 -2.99
C THR A 318 -29.81 -5.01 -3.51
N LYS A 319 -28.55 -4.65 -3.31
CA LYS A 319 -27.97 -3.34 -3.65
C LYS A 319 -26.85 -3.51 -4.67
N PRO A 320 -26.61 -2.52 -5.54
CA PRO A 320 -25.66 -2.71 -6.63
C PRO A 320 -24.23 -2.97 -6.18
N ILE A 321 -23.54 -3.81 -6.94
CA ILE A 321 -22.19 -4.29 -6.64
C ILE A 321 -21.25 -4.01 -7.81
N ALA A 322 -20.00 -3.64 -7.52
CA ALA A 322 -18.96 -3.49 -8.52
C ALA A 322 -17.73 -4.32 -8.15
N TYR A 323 -17.18 -5.02 -9.14
CA TYR A 323 -15.95 -5.77 -9.03
C TYR A 323 -14.84 -5.04 -9.79
N PHE A 324 -13.70 -4.85 -9.13
CA PHE A 324 -12.48 -4.28 -9.72
C PHE A 324 -11.34 -5.26 -9.49
N ILE A 325 -11.03 -6.05 -10.52
CA ILE A 325 -10.16 -7.23 -10.41
C ILE A 325 -8.89 -7.01 -11.23
N GLY A 326 -7.77 -7.54 -10.76
CA GLY A 326 -6.44 -7.43 -11.36
C GLY A 326 -6.22 -8.25 -12.64
N GLY A 327 -7.30 -8.64 -13.33
CA GLY A 327 -7.25 -9.44 -14.55
C GLY A 327 -6.89 -10.91 -14.30
N PRO A 328 -6.68 -11.72 -15.35
CA PRO A 328 -6.50 -13.17 -15.22
C PRO A 328 -5.29 -13.62 -14.38
N SER A 329 -4.30 -12.75 -14.17
CA SER A 329 -3.14 -13.02 -13.30
C SER A 329 -3.40 -12.75 -11.81
N ASP A 330 -4.55 -12.16 -11.48
CA ASP A 330 -4.98 -11.97 -10.10
C ASP A 330 -5.44 -13.31 -9.50
N ILE A 331 -4.90 -13.67 -8.34
CA ILE A 331 -5.24 -14.93 -7.66
C ILE A 331 -6.73 -15.02 -7.29
N ALA A 332 -7.41 -13.89 -7.17
CA ALA A 332 -8.83 -13.83 -6.86
C ALA A 332 -9.72 -13.77 -8.11
N TYR A 333 -9.14 -13.68 -9.32
CA TYR A 333 -9.90 -13.61 -10.56
C TYR A 333 -10.86 -14.80 -10.75
N PRO A 334 -10.44 -16.07 -10.55
CA PRO A 334 -11.37 -17.20 -10.69
C PRO A 334 -12.57 -17.08 -9.76
N ASN A 335 -12.34 -16.67 -8.51
CA ASN A 335 -13.39 -16.51 -7.51
C ASN A 335 -14.34 -15.36 -7.88
N ALA A 336 -13.81 -14.22 -8.32
CA ALA A 336 -14.64 -13.09 -8.75
C ALA A 336 -15.50 -13.43 -9.97
N MET A 337 -14.96 -14.22 -10.90
CA MET A 337 -15.69 -14.69 -12.09
C MET A 337 -16.76 -15.73 -11.75
N ASP A 338 -16.50 -16.61 -10.78
CA ASP A 338 -17.49 -17.53 -10.24
C ASP A 338 -18.63 -16.79 -9.52
N ASP A 339 -18.29 -15.87 -8.62
CA ASP A 339 -19.25 -14.99 -7.93
C ASP A 339 -20.15 -14.26 -8.94
N TRP A 340 -19.53 -13.70 -9.99
CA TRP A 340 -20.24 -13.02 -11.06
C TRP A 340 -21.31 -13.90 -11.70
N GLY A 341 -21.01 -15.18 -11.96
CA GLY A 341 -21.96 -16.15 -12.50
C GLY A 341 -23.16 -16.40 -11.59
N LYS A 342 -22.97 -16.27 -10.28
CA LYS A 342 -23.95 -16.58 -9.22
C LYS A 342 -24.76 -15.37 -8.73
N LEU A 343 -24.45 -14.15 -9.20
CA LEU A 343 -25.19 -12.95 -8.82
C LEU A 343 -26.70 -13.06 -9.13
N PRO A 344 -27.59 -12.52 -8.26
CA PRO A 344 -29.02 -12.49 -8.51
C PRO A 344 -29.34 -11.83 -9.86
N SER A 345 -30.27 -12.42 -10.62
CA SER A 345 -30.52 -12.06 -12.02
C SER A 345 -30.94 -10.59 -12.24
N GLY A 346 -31.61 -9.97 -11.27
CA GLY A 346 -32.03 -8.57 -11.31
C GLY A 346 -31.05 -7.58 -10.65
N LEU A 347 -29.93 -8.05 -10.10
CA LEU A 347 -28.99 -7.18 -9.39
C LEU A 347 -28.23 -6.29 -10.38
N PRO A 348 -28.22 -4.96 -10.19
CA PRO A 348 -27.33 -4.09 -10.95
C PRO A 348 -25.87 -4.37 -10.54
N ALA A 349 -25.05 -4.79 -11.50
CA ALA A 349 -23.66 -5.16 -11.23
C ALA A 349 -22.71 -4.73 -12.34
N PHE A 350 -21.51 -4.33 -11.95
CA PHE A 350 -20.39 -4.03 -12.83
C PHE A 350 -19.21 -4.96 -12.53
N MET A 351 -18.53 -5.45 -13.56
CA MET A 351 -17.27 -6.18 -13.44
C MET A 351 -16.24 -5.52 -14.34
N GLY A 352 -15.16 -5.03 -13.76
CA GLY A 352 -14.01 -4.49 -14.47
C GLY A 352 -12.77 -5.29 -14.15
N ASN A 353 -12.10 -5.78 -15.19
CA ASN A 353 -10.81 -6.47 -15.10
C ASN A 353 -9.73 -5.61 -15.74
N LEU A 354 -8.67 -5.32 -14.99
CA LEU A 354 -7.49 -4.60 -15.44
C LEU A 354 -6.27 -5.47 -15.17
N ASN A 355 -5.40 -5.71 -16.16
CA ASN A 355 -4.27 -6.64 -16.04
C ASN A 355 -3.11 -6.08 -15.17
N VAL A 356 -3.33 -5.98 -13.86
CA VAL A 356 -2.37 -5.45 -12.86
C VAL A 356 -2.05 -6.47 -11.75
N GLY A 357 -2.65 -7.66 -11.80
CA GLY A 357 -2.47 -8.71 -10.80
C GLY A 357 -3.10 -8.37 -9.44
N HIS A 358 -2.90 -9.26 -8.46
CA HIS A 358 -3.59 -9.17 -7.16
C HIS A 358 -3.23 -7.91 -6.38
N GLY A 359 -2.01 -7.37 -6.56
CA GLY A 359 -1.58 -6.14 -5.90
C GLY A 359 -2.33 -4.89 -6.37
N GLY A 360 -3.08 -4.97 -7.47
CA GLY A 360 -3.84 -3.84 -7.99
C GLY A 360 -2.94 -2.66 -8.35
N THR A 361 -3.44 -1.45 -8.07
CA THR A 361 -2.72 -0.19 -8.34
C THR A 361 -2.61 0.70 -7.09
N TYR A 362 -2.85 0.15 -5.90
CA TYR A 362 -3.02 0.93 -4.65
C TYR A 362 -1.79 1.72 -4.22
N ASP A 363 -0.59 1.26 -4.58
CA ASP A 363 0.69 1.89 -4.26
C ASP A 363 1.04 3.04 -5.21
N GLN A 364 0.43 3.06 -6.40
CA GLN A 364 0.62 4.11 -7.39
C GLN A 364 0.10 5.45 -6.85
N PRO A 365 0.60 6.59 -7.38
CA PRO A 365 0.04 7.91 -7.06
C PRO A 365 -1.48 7.89 -7.22
N ASN A 366 -2.19 8.39 -6.20
CA ASN A 366 -3.65 8.44 -6.15
C ASN A 366 -4.35 7.07 -6.29
N GLY A 367 -3.64 5.97 -6.02
CA GLY A 367 -4.15 4.60 -6.20
C GLY A 367 -4.29 4.19 -7.66
N GLY A 368 -3.64 4.91 -8.58
CA GLY A 368 -3.59 4.59 -10.00
C GLY A 368 -4.97 4.49 -10.66
N GLU A 369 -5.09 3.53 -11.57
CA GLU A 369 -6.31 3.35 -12.35
C GLU A 369 -7.47 2.79 -11.52
N PHE A 370 -7.21 2.00 -10.47
CA PHE A 370 -8.26 1.61 -9.51
C PHE A 370 -8.77 2.84 -8.77
N GLY A 371 -7.89 3.73 -8.28
CA GLY A 371 -8.29 4.97 -7.62
C GLY A 371 -9.19 5.84 -8.51
N ARG A 372 -8.75 6.11 -9.75
CA ARG A 372 -9.51 6.92 -10.71
C ARG A 372 -10.91 6.33 -10.97
N VAL A 373 -10.99 5.04 -11.27
CA VAL A 373 -12.26 4.39 -11.62
C VAL A 373 -13.17 4.26 -10.39
N THR A 374 -12.64 3.95 -9.21
CA THR A 374 -13.42 3.92 -7.97
C THR A 374 -14.03 5.28 -7.66
N VAL A 375 -13.27 6.37 -7.81
CA VAL A 375 -13.80 7.73 -7.63
C VAL A 375 -14.99 7.98 -8.55
N LEU A 376 -14.90 7.60 -9.84
CA LEU A 376 -16.00 7.76 -10.79
C LEU A 376 -17.21 6.91 -10.38
N TYR A 377 -16.99 5.67 -9.95
CA TYR A 377 -18.05 4.79 -9.50
C TYR A 377 -18.77 5.38 -8.28
N LEU A 378 -18.03 5.83 -7.28
CA LEU A 378 -18.60 6.42 -6.06
C LEU A 378 -19.32 7.75 -6.34
N LYS A 379 -18.79 8.60 -7.23
CA LYS A 379 -19.49 9.83 -7.65
C LYS A 379 -20.84 9.50 -8.29
N TRP A 380 -20.89 8.51 -9.17
CA TRP A 380 -22.14 8.08 -9.77
C TRP A 380 -23.11 7.50 -8.74
N ARG A 381 -22.68 6.49 -7.97
CA ARG A 381 -23.55 5.75 -7.07
C ARG A 381 -23.99 6.54 -5.84
N LEU A 382 -23.10 7.36 -5.29
CA LEU A 382 -23.32 8.04 -4.02
C LEU A 382 -23.62 9.53 -4.16
N LYS A 383 -23.14 10.19 -5.22
CA LYS A 383 -23.35 11.63 -5.45
C LYS A 383 -24.29 11.94 -6.62
N GLY A 384 -24.82 10.92 -7.29
CA GLY A 384 -25.76 11.08 -8.42
C GLY A 384 -25.13 11.64 -9.69
N ASP A 385 -23.79 11.56 -9.82
CA ASP A 385 -23.07 12.06 -10.99
C ASP A 385 -23.33 11.17 -12.21
N ARG A 386 -24.32 11.55 -13.02
CA ARG A 386 -24.70 10.84 -14.25
C ARG A 386 -23.58 10.83 -15.29
N ALA A 387 -22.76 11.88 -15.34
CA ALA A 387 -21.63 11.93 -16.26
C ALA A 387 -20.59 10.86 -15.88
N ALA A 388 -20.27 10.73 -14.60
CA ALA A 388 -19.43 9.63 -14.11
C ALA A 388 -20.07 8.26 -14.41
N GLY A 389 -21.40 8.14 -14.35
CA GLY A 389 -22.15 6.93 -14.70
C GLY A 389 -21.92 6.44 -16.14
N THR A 390 -21.72 7.35 -17.09
CA THR A 390 -21.40 6.98 -18.50
C THR A 390 -20.10 6.19 -18.64
N THR A 391 -19.23 6.24 -17.62
CA THR A 391 -18.01 5.42 -17.56
C THR A 391 -18.33 3.92 -17.52
N PHE A 392 -19.46 3.54 -16.90
CA PHE A 392 -19.78 2.15 -16.57
C PHE A 392 -20.94 1.56 -17.35
N VAL A 393 -21.87 2.39 -17.84
CA VAL A 393 -23.16 1.94 -18.34
C VAL A 393 -23.21 1.93 -19.87
N GLY A 394 -23.75 0.84 -20.43
CA GLY A 394 -24.05 0.71 -21.85
C GLY A 394 -22.93 0.07 -22.67
N SER A 395 -23.23 -0.30 -23.91
CA SER A 395 -22.30 -0.97 -24.82
C SER A 395 -21.13 -0.07 -25.26
N ALA A 396 -21.32 1.25 -25.21
CA ALA A 396 -20.30 2.26 -25.50
C ALA A 396 -19.81 2.96 -24.22
N CYS A 397 -19.83 2.26 -23.08
CA CYS A 397 -19.39 2.83 -21.81
C CYS A 397 -17.94 3.35 -21.89
N GLY A 398 -17.61 4.35 -21.07
CA GLY A 398 -16.28 4.97 -21.10
C GLY A 398 -15.11 3.99 -20.87
N LEU A 399 -15.32 2.89 -20.15
CA LEU A 399 -14.30 1.85 -19.96
C LEU A 399 -14.28 0.79 -21.07
N CYS A 400 -15.36 0.65 -21.85
CA CYS A 400 -15.57 -0.43 -22.80
C CYS A 400 -14.53 -0.45 -23.94
N ASN A 401 -13.88 0.68 -24.23
CA ASN A 401 -12.87 0.82 -25.28
C ASN A 401 -11.48 1.20 -24.71
N THR A 402 -11.17 0.70 -23.52
CA THR A 402 -9.92 1.01 -22.81
C THR A 402 -9.15 -0.27 -22.47
N GLN A 403 -8.13 -0.15 -21.63
CA GLN A 403 -7.40 -1.28 -21.05
C GLN A 403 -8.24 -2.21 -20.16
N TRP A 404 -9.47 -1.83 -19.83
CA TRP A 404 -10.38 -2.63 -19.01
C TRP A 404 -11.18 -3.64 -19.85
N THR A 405 -11.24 -4.88 -19.37
CA THR A 405 -12.25 -5.84 -19.83
C THR A 405 -13.46 -5.75 -18.91
N VAL A 406 -14.62 -5.37 -19.46
CA VAL A 406 -15.80 -5.04 -18.66
C VAL A 406 -17.00 -5.95 -18.95
N GLN A 407 -17.80 -6.21 -17.92
CA GLN A 407 -19.12 -6.84 -18.01
C GLN A 407 -20.11 -6.08 -17.14
N GLN A 408 -21.38 -6.11 -17.53
CA GLN A 408 -22.46 -5.35 -16.88
C GLN A 408 -23.71 -6.22 -16.76
N LYS A 409 -24.45 -6.06 -15.65
CA LYS A 409 -25.79 -6.64 -15.44
C LYS A 409 -26.71 -5.55 -14.93
N ASN A 410 -27.88 -5.37 -15.53
CA ASN A 410 -28.96 -4.50 -15.06
C ASN A 410 -28.54 -3.05 -14.66
N LEU A 411 -27.47 -2.50 -15.24
CA LEU A 411 -27.02 -1.14 -14.95
C LEU A 411 -27.83 -0.13 -15.78
N SER A 412 -28.14 1.01 -15.16
CA SER A 412 -28.78 2.16 -15.79
C SER A 412 -28.28 3.45 -15.16
N ILE A 413 -28.16 4.53 -15.95
CA ILE A 413 -27.56 5.82 -15.54
C ILE A 413 -28.35 6.51 -14.44
#